data_AF-A0A1I8NTU7-F1
#
_entry.id   AF-A0A1I8NTU7-F1
#
_cell.length_a   1.000
_cell.length_b   1.000
_cell.length_c   1.000
_cell.angle_alpha   90.00
_cell.angle_beta   90.00
_cell.angle_gamma   90.00
#
_symmetry.space_group_name_H-M   'P 1'
#
loop_
_entity.id
_entity.type
_entity.pdbx_description
1 polymer ?
#
loop_
_entity_poly.entity_id
_entity_poly.type
_entity_poly.pdbx_seq_one_letter_code
_entity_poly.pdbx_strand_id
1 'polypeptide(L)'
;MESPKDRILIEPCLPVIAPVIIQTSHGDAEAETRINLLNGDKEFVDSLRQNKRIWKIPWFILIMCSLQLVIAFCLETEQSHWKVAVIYVIGGISGSMATSCLQPQLSLMGASAGVYALLMSHIPHTLKNFHSLDHRYLRILALMILFLSDICFTTFHVLINHNTNPRICLEAHVAGAMAGLIMGFVIYNTLTKSSKR
;
A
#
# COMPACT_ATOMS: atom_id res chain seq x y z
N MET A 1 -6.20 0.96 62.86
CA MET A 1 -5.13 0.10 63.40
C MET A 1 -4.89 -1.00 62.38
N GLU A 2 -3.65 -1.09 61.91
CA GLU A 2 -2.94 -2.19 61.22
C GLU A 2 -3.45 -2.82 59.89
N SER A 3 -2.65 -2.58 58.85
CA SER A 3 -2.19 -3.57 57.84
C SER A 3 -0.95 -4.29 58.45
N PRO A 4 -0.45 -5.50 58.08
CA PRO A 4 -0.43 -6.11 56.72
C PRO A 4 -0.26 -7.68 56.61
N LYS A 5 0.01 -8.16 55.37
CA LYS A 5 0.84 -9.35 54.95
C LYS A 5 0.29 -10.79 54.96
N ASP A 6 0.21 -11.33 53.74
CA ASP A 6 0.64 -12.65 53.24
C ASP A 6 0.99 -13.74 54.26
N ARG A 7 0.27 -14.88 54.17
CA ARG A 7 0.82 -16.18 54.57
C ARG A 7 0.27 -17.30 53.69
N ILE A 8 1.10 -17.66 52.72
CA ILE A 8 1.19 -18.99 52.12
C ILE A 8 1.31 -20.01 53.27
N LEU A 9 0.53 -21.11 53.24
CA LEU A 9 1.05 -22.49 53.31
C LEU A 9 0.02 -23.55 53.76
N ILE A 10 0.04 -24.64 52.99
CA ILE A 10 -0.26 -26.05 53.34
C ILE A 10 -1.73 -26.48 53.27
N GLU A 11 -2.13 -26.91 52.07
CA GLU A 11 -3.13 -27.98 51.92
C GLU A 11 -2.44 -29.33 52.19
N PRO A 12 -3.06 -30.24 52.97
CA PRO A 12 -2.44 -31.49 53.40
C PRO A 12 -2.44 -32.57 52.30
N CYS A 13 -1.28 -33.21 52.13
CA CYS A 13 -1.17 -34.49 51.42
C CYS A 13 -2.06 -35.56 52.08
N LEU A 14 -2.90 -36.22 51.29
CA LEU A 14 -2.97 -37.69 51.29
C LEU A 14 -3.40 -38.23 49.91
N PRO A 15 -2.96 -39.44 49.55
CA PRO A 15 -2.83 -39.91 48.19
C PRO A 15 -3.98 -40.86 47.83
N VAL A 16 -4.63 -40.65 46.70
CA VAL A 16 -5.52 -41.65 46.13
C VAL A 16 -5.28 -41.73 44.63
N ILE A 17 -4.32 -42.58 44.29
CA ILE A 17 -4.35 -43.53 43.17
C ILE A 17 -5.09 -42.99 41.93
N ALA A 18 -4.41 -42.15 41.16
CA ALA A 18 -4.74 -42.05 39.74
C ALA A 18 -4.27 -43.36 39.07
N PRO A 19 -5.11 -44.06 38.29
CA PRO A 19 -4.61 -45.14 37.47
C PRO A 19 -3.59 -44.52 36.51
N VAL A 20 -2.36 -45.01 36.59
CA VAL A 20 -1.38 -44.87 35.51
C VAL A 20 -2.02 -45.55 34.31
N ILE A 21 -2.69 -44.75 33.48
CA ILE A 21 -2.99 -45.14 32.12
C ILE A 21 -1.63 -45.16 31.45
N ILE A 22 -1.01 -46.34 31.38
CA ILE A 22 0.03 -46.62 30.39
C ILE A 22 -0.70 -46.59 29.04
N GLN A 23 -1.01 -45.38 28.57
CA GLN A 23 -1.34 -45.15 27.19
C GLN A 23 -0.02 -45.32 26.44
N THR A 24 -0.06 -46.18 25.46
CA THR A 24 1.09 -46.68 24.73
C THR A 24 1.96 -45.52 24.23
N SER A 25 3.25 -45.51 24.60
CA SER A 25 4.30 -44.64 24.01
C SER A 25 4.28 -44.68 22.47
N HIS A 26 3.68 -45.72 21.88
CA HIS A 26 3.48 -45.90 20.46
C HIS A 26 2.35 -45.02 19.86
N GLY A 27 1.30 -44.72 20.62
CA GLY A 27 0.17 -43.90 20.16
C GLY A 27 0.52 -42.41 20.12
N ASP A 28 1.28 -41.94 21.11
CA ASP A 28 1.72 -40.55 21.19
C ASP A 28 2.79 -40.24 20.13
N ALA A 29 3.72 -41.16 19.88
CA ALA A 29 4.72 -41.06 18.83
C ALA A 29 4.09 -41.09 17.41
N GLU A 30 3.05 -41.90 17.20
CA GLU A 30 2.31 -41.92 15.92
C GLU A 30 1.52 -40.62 15.72
N ALA A 31 0.90 -40.08 16.77
CA ALA A 31 0.19 -38.81 16.73
C ALA A 31 1.15 -37.64 16.42
N GLU A 32 2.31 -37.59 17.07
CA GLU A 32 3.35 -36.59 16.82
C GLU A 32 3.89 -36.69 15.38
N THR A 33 4.13 -37.90 14.89
CA THR A 33 4.56 -38.14 13.49
C THR A 33 3.51 -37.66 12.49
N ARG A 34 2.22 -37.94 12.74
CA ARG A 34 1.10 -37.46 11.91
C ARG A 34 1.00 -35.93 11.91
N ILE A 35 1.18 -35.29 13.07
CA ILE A 35 1.18 -33.82 13.19
C ILE A 35 2.36 -33.22 12.42
N ASN A 36 3.55 -33.81 12.51
CA ASN A 36 4.74 -33.33 11.79
C ASN A 36 4.60 -33.51 10.28
N LEU A 37 4.03 -34.61 9.81
CA LEU A 37 3.71 -34.82 8.39
C LEU A 37 2.66 -33.79 7.90
N LEU A 38 1.58 -33.59 8.66
CA LEU A 38 0.55 -32.59 8.32
C LEU A 38 1.08 -31.17 8.33
N ASN A 39 1.99 -30.83 9.24
CA ASN A 39 2.64 -29.53 9.28
C ASN A 39 3.60 -29.36 8.10
N GLY A 40 4.38 -30.39 7.75
CA GLY A 40 5.25 -30.38 6.58
C GLY A 40 4.50 -30.21 5.27
N ASP A 41 3.36 -30.91 5.10
CA ASP A 41 2.50 -30.76 3.92
C ASP A 41 1.90 -29.35 3.83
N LYS A 42 1.49 -28.77 4.96
CA LYS A 42 1.00 -27.38 5.01
C LYS A 42 2.09 -26.38 4.66
N GLU A 43 3.28 -26.51 5.25
CA GLU A 43 4.42 -25.64 4.93
C GLU A 43 4.81 -25.73 3.45
N PHE A 44 4.80 -26.93 2.87
CA PHE A 44 5.05 -27.13 1.45
C PHE A 44 3.97 -26.49 0.58
N VAL A 45 2.68 -26.70 0.88
CA VAL A 45 1.57 -26.10 0.14
C VAL A 45 1.56 -24.58 0.28
N ASP A 46 1.88 -24.06 1.46
CA ASP A 46 1.99 -22.62 1.72
C ASP A 46 3.20 -22.02 1.01
N SER A 47 4.34 -22.72 0.95
CA SER A 47 5.51 -22.32 0.17
C SER A 47 5.21 -22.30 -1.34
N LEU A 48 4.48 -23.29 -1.86
CA LEU A 48 4.02 -23.30 -3.26
C LEU A 48 3.05 -22.14 -3.54
N ARG A 49 2.12 -21.87 -2.62
CA ARG A 49 1.18 -20.75 -2.70
C ARG A 49 1.90 -19.40 -2.64
N GLN A 50 2.91 -19.28 -1.79
CA GLN A 50 3.73 -18.09 -1.61
C GLN A 50 4.61 -17.85 -2.84
N ASN A 51 5.30 -18.88 -3.35
CA ASN A 51 6.10 -18.80 -4.57
C ASN A 51 5.23 -18.33 -5.75
N LYS A 52 4.08 -18.96 -5.99
CA LYS A 52 3.15 -18.57 -7.06
C LYS A 52 2.58 -17.15 -6.90
N ARG A 53 2.54 -16.61 -5.69
CA ARG A 53 2.14 -15.22 -5.38
C ARG A 53 3.29 -14.23 -5.63
N ILE A 54 4.53 -14.60 -5.31
CA ILE A 54 5.73 -13.77 -5.53
C ILE A 54 5.94 -13.47 -7.02
N TRP A 55 5.74 -14.44 -7.92
CA TRP A 55 5.83 -14.22 -9.37
C TRP A 55 4.76 -13.26 -9.93
N LYS A 56 3.69 -12.97 -9.17
CA LYS A 56 2.60 -12.06 -9.57
C LYS A 56 2.76 -10.63 -9.04
N ILE A 57 3.75 -10.34 -8.21
CA ILE A 57 3.98 -9.00 -7.65
C ILE A 57 4.94 -8.12 -8.49
N PRO A 58 5.97 -8.63 -9.22
CA PRO A 58 6.96 -7.76 -9.85
C PRO A 58 6.38 -6.89 -10.97
N TRP A 59 5.48 -7.43 -11.77
CA TRP A 59 4.94 -6.70 -12.93
C TRP A 59 4.05 -5.51 -12.53
N PHE A 60 3.30 -5.60 -11.44
CA PHE A 60 2.46 -4.49 -10.97
C PHE A 60 3.30 -3.29 -10.52
N ILE A 61 4.31 -3.55 -9.67
CA ILE A 61 5.20 -2.49 -9.19
C ILE A 61 5.98 -1.89 -10.36
N LEU A 62 6.40 -2.71 -11.33
CA LEU A 62 7.05 -2.23 -12.55
C LEU A 62 6.13 -1.30 -13.36
N ILE A 63 4.85 -1.63 -13.51
CA ILE A 63 3.89 -0.76 -14.21
C ILE A 63 3.70 0.55 -13.43
N MET A 64 3.41 0.49 -12.13
CA MET A 64 3.22 1.70 -11.31
C MET A 64 4.46 2.60 -11.27
N CYS A 65 5.65 2.01 -11.20
CA CYS A 65 6.92 2.73 -11.23
C CYS A 65 7.20 3.34 -12.61
N SER A 66 6.92 2.60 -13.69
CA SER A 66 7.05 3.12 -15.06
C SER A 66 6.11 4.30 -15.29
N LEU A 67 4.86 4.20 -14.81
CA LEU A 67 3.88 5.28 -14.84
C LEU A 67 4.36 6.50 -14.05
N GLN A 68 4.89 6.30 -12.84
CA GLN A 68 5.46 7.37 -12.03
C GLN A 68 6.62 8.08 -12.73
N LEU A 69 7.52 7.33 -13.38
CA LEU A 69 8.66 7.91 -14.10
C LEU A 69 8.23 8.73 -15.30
N VAL A 70 7.30 8.22 -16.13
CA VAL A 70 6.83 8.95 -17.32
C VAL A 70 6.10 10.23 -16.92
N ILE A 71 5.20 10.15 -15.93
CA ILE A 71 4.45 11.31 -15.41
C ILE A 71 5.38 12.36 -14.81
N ALA A 72 6.29 11.93 -13.93
CA ALA A 72 7.22 12.83 -13.26
C ALA A 72 8.17 13.51 -14.26
N PHE A 73 8.69 12.74 -15.22
CA PHE A 73 9.57 13.25 -16.27
C PHE A 73 8.87 14.27 -17.18
N CYS A 74 7.62 14.00 -17.59
CA CYS A 74 6.82 14.96 -18.35
C CYS A 74 6.57 16.26 -17.58
N LEU A 75 6.36 16.21 -16.26
CA LEU A 75 6.23 17.43 -15.44
C LEU A 75 7.56 18.16 -15.25
N GLU A 76 8.63 17.43 -15.02
CA GLU A 76 9.97 17.98 -14.74
C GLU A 76 10.59 18.69 -15.94
N THR A 77 10.24 18.29 -17.16
CA THR A 77 10.71 18.95 -18.37
C THR A 77 10.05 20.32 -18.59
N GLU A 78 8.89 20.58 -17.98
CA GLU A 78 8.11 21.81 -18.19
C GLU A 78 8.01 22.70 -16.95
N GLN A 79 8.15 22.11 -15.76
CA GLN A 79 8.20 22.78 -14.47
C GLN A 79 9.48 22.38 -13.76
N SER A 80 9.95 23.22 -12.84
CA SER A 80 11.13 22.89 -12.03
C SER A 80 10.94 21.58 -11.24
N HIS A 81 11.93 20.68 -11.29
CA HIS A 81 11.99 19.41 -10.56
C HIS A 81 11.63 19.55 -9.07
N TRP A 82 12.05 20.65 -8.44
CA TRP A 82 11.74 20.93 -7.03
C TRP A 82 10.24 21.03 -6.76
N LYS A 83 9.49 21.66 -7.66
CA LYS A 83 8.04 21.83 -7.51
C LYS A 83 7.31 20.50 -7.55
N VAL A 84 7.72 19.63 -8.47
CA VAL A 84 7.20 18.27 -8.64
C VAL A 84 7.49 17.45 -7.38
N ALA A 85 8.72 17.52 -6.87
CA ALA A 85 9.13 16.83 -5.64
C ALA A 85 8.30 17.27 -4.42
N VAL A 86 8.08 18.58 -4.24
CA VAL A 86 7.27 19.11 -3.13
C VAL A 86 5.83 18.61 -3.20
N ILE A 87 5.20 18.61 -4.39
CA ILE A 87 3.83 18.11 -4.56
C ILE A 87 3.74 16.61 -4.23
N TYR A 88 4.73 15.82 -4.66
CA TYR A 88 4.80 14.41 -4.34
C TYR A 88 4.86 14.15 -2.82
N VAL A 89 5.74 14.87 -2.12
CA VAL A 89 5.90 14.75 -0.66
C VAL A 89 4.63 15.16 0.08
N ILE A 90 4.02 16.29 -0.29
CA ILE A 90 2.77 16.76 0.33
C ILE A 90 1.64 15.74 0.09
N GLY A 91 1.54 15.19 -1.11
CA GLY A 91 0.57 14.15 -1.45
C GLY A 91 0.74 12.89 -0.60
N GLY A 92 1.97 12.44 -0.40
CA GLY A 92 2.31 11.32 0.47
C GLY A 92 1.90 11.59 1.93
N ILE A 93 2.27 12.75 2.48
CA ILE A 93 1.91 13.15 3.85
C ILE A 93 0.38 13.21 4.02
N SER A 94 -0.32 13.83 3.08
CA SER A 94 -1.79 13.92 3.05
C SER A 94 -2.44 12.53 3.04
N GLY A 95 -1.98 11.64 2.16
CA GLY A 95 -2.49 10.27 2.07
C GLY A 95 -2.24 9.44 3.34
N SER A 96 -1.05 9.58 3.92
CA SER A 96 -0.71 8.93 5.20
C SER A 96 -1.56 9.47 6.36
N MET A 97 -1.81 10.78 6.41
CA MET A 97 -2.73 11.38 7.39
C MET A 97 -4.15 10.84 7.24
N ALA A 98 -4.69 10.83 6.01
CA ALA A 98 -6.04 10.34 5.75
C ALA A 98 -6.19 8.87 6.15
N THR A 99 -5.18 8.04 5.85
CA THR A 99 -5.16 6.63 6.26
C THR A 99 -5.12 6.50 7.78
N SER A 100 -4.31 7.32 8.46
CA SER A 100 -4.21 7.30 9.92
C SER A 100 -5.54 7.68 10.60
N CYS A 101 -6.29 8.62 10.03
CA CYS A 101 -7.59 9.04 10.56
C CYS A 101 -8.71 8.01 10.30
N LEU A 102 -8.76 7.44 9.09
CA LEU A 102 -9.88 6.60 8.65
C LEU A 102 -9.66 5.11 8.95
N GLN A 103 -8.40 4.68 9.00
CA GLN A 103 -8.01 3.29 9.18
C GLN A 103 -6.76 3.18 10.09
N PRO A 104 -6.88 3.53 11.39
CA PRO A 104 -5.73 3.58 12.31
C PRO A 104 -5.04 2.22 12.54
N GLN A 105 -5.73 1.12 12.21
CA GLN A 105 -5.20 -0.24 12.31
C GLN A 105 -4.27 -0.62 11.14
N LEU A 106 -4.14 0.23 10.12
CA LEU A 106 -3.28 0.00 8.96
C LEU A 106 -2.15 1.04 8.90
N SER A 107 -0.93 0.61 9.20
CA SER A 107 0.27 1.42 8.98
C SER A 107 0.71 1.30 7.52
N LEU A 108 0.02 2.00 6.60
CA LEU A 108 0.42 2.08 5.20
C LEU A 108 1.15 3.39 4.90
N MET A 109 2.42 3.28 4.52
CA MET A 109 3.22 4.37 3.96
C MET A 109 3.21 4.20 2.42
N GLY A 110 2.26 4.86 1.77
CA GLY A 110 2.01 4.63 0.34
C GLY A 110 2.72 5.63 -0.57
N ALA A 111 3.81 5.23 -1.22
CA ALA A 111 4.41 5.99 -2.33
C ALA A 111 3.39 6.32 -3.44
N SER A 112 2.36 5.47 -3.59
CA SER A 112 1.29 5.64 -4.57
C SER A 112 0.41 6.88 -4.30
N ALA A 113 0.19 7.28 -3.06
CA ALA A 113 -0.57 8.52 -2.76
C ALA A 113 0.10 9.76 -3.38
N GLY A 114 1.43 9.81 -3.38
CA GLY A 114 2.19 10.85 -4.07
C GLY A 114 2.05 10.77 -5.60
N VAL A 115 1.91 9.58 -6.18
CA VAL A 115 1.67 9.41 -7.63
C VAL A 115 0.31 9.98 -8.02
N TYR A 116 -0.74 9.71 -7.25
CA TYR A 116 -2.06 10.32 -7.48
C TYR A 116 -2.03 11.84 -7.30
N ALA A 117 -1.22 12.36 -6.36
CA ALA A 117 -1.00 13.79 -6.24
C ALA A 117 -0.35 14.38 -7.50
N LEU A 118 0.69 13.75 -8.03
CA LEU A 118 1.34 14.18 -9.27
C LEU A 118 0.40 14.09 -10.47
N LEU A 119 -0.35 13.00 -10.58
CA LEU A 119 -1.32 12.79 -11.65
C LEU A 119 -2.40 13.89 -11.63
N MET A 120 -2.97 14.18 -10.46
CA MET A 120 -4.00 15.21 -10.34
C MET A 120 -3.43 16.63 -10.50
N SER A 121 -2.16 16.86 -10.15
CA SER A 121 -1.48 18.14 -10.38
C SER A 121 -1.32 18.48 -11.87
N HIS A 122 -1.43 17.51 -12.78
CA HIS A 122 -1.40 17.80 -14.22
C HIS A 122 -2.56 18.66 -14.68
N ILE A 123 -3.71 18.60 -14.00
CA ILE A 123 -4.89 19.39 -14.34
C ILE A 123 -4.58 20.89 -14.22
N PRO A 124 -4.15 21.44 -13.06
CA PRO A 124 -3.83 22.85 -12.94
C PRO A 124 -2.67 23.26 -13.84
N HIS A 125 -1.68 22.40 -14.04
CA HIS A 125 -0.60 22.67 -15.00
C HIS A 125 -1.15 22.88 -16.42
N THR A 126 -1.99 21.96 -16.88
CA THR A 126 -2.59 21.99 -18.23
C THR A 126 -3.56 23.16 -18.37
N LEU A 127 -4.34 23.48 -17.32
CA LEU A 127 -5.27 24.60 -17.32
C LEU A 127 -4.55 25.96 -17.39
N LYS A 128 -3.50 26.15 -16.58
CA LYS A 128 -2.74 27.41 -16.56
C LYS A 128 -1.98 27.64 -17.87
N ASN A 129 -1.50 26.57 -18.49
CA ASN A 129 -0.61 26.63 -19.65
C ASN A 129 -1.26 26.18 -20.96
N PHE A 130 -2.58 26.03 -20.99
CA PHE A 130 -3.29 25.37 -22.10
C PHE A 130 -2.96 25.92 -23.49
N HIS A 131 -2.79 27.25 -23.58
CA HIS A 131 -2.50 27.93 -24.85
C HIS A 131 -1.01 27.93 -25.21
N SER A 132 -0.11 27.80 -24.22
CA SER A 132 1.34 27.86 -24.41
C SER A 132 1.97 26.52 -24.79
N LEU A 133 1.24 25.41 -24.62
CA LEU A 133 1.74 24.05 -24.83
C LEU A 133 1.53 23.57 -26.26
N ASP A 134 2.61 23.21 -26.95
CA ASP A 134 2.58 22.82 -28.38
C ASP A 134 1.98 21.42 -28.64
N HIS A 135 1.68 20.61 -27.61
CA HIS A 135 1.09 19.26 -27.75
C HIS A 135 -0.03 18.95 -26.73
N ARG A 136 -0.93 19.91 -26.49
CA ARG A 136 -1.97 19.81 -25.43
C ARG A 136 -2.91 18.60 -25.56
N TYR A 137 -3.41 18.29 -26.76
CA TYR A 137 -4.39 17.20 -26.94
C TYR A 137 -3.77 15.81 -26.76
N LEU A 138 -2.54 15.59 -27.27
CA LEU A 138 -1.82 14.34 -27.06
C LEU A 138 -1.50 14.11 -25.59
N ARG A 139 -1.17 15.18 -24.85
CA ARG A 139 -0.98 15.07 -23.40
C ARG A 139 -2.26 14.68 -22.68
N ILE A 140 -3.36 15.36 -22.96
CA ILE A 140 -4.65 15.05 -22.31
C ILE A 140 -5.04 13.60 -22.64
N LEU A 141 -4.88 13.18 -23.89
CA LEU A 141 -5.12 11.80 -24.30
C LEU A 141 -4.24 10.81 -23.53
N ALA A 142 -2.94 11.08 -23.41
CA ALA A 142 -2.01 10.23 -22.66
C ALA A 142 -2.39 10.14 -21.17
N LEU A 143 -2.75 11.27 -20.54
CA LEU A 143 -3.22 11.30 -19.15
C LEU A 143 -4.52 10.51 -18.97
N MET A 144 -5.45 10.62 -19.91
CA MET A 144 -6.70 9.87 -19.88
C MET A 144 -6.46 8.36 -20.02
N ILE A 145 -5.63 7.93 -20.98
CA ILE A 145 -5.27 6.52 -21.15
C ILE A 145 -4.63 5.97 -19.88
N LEU A 146 -3.71 6.74 -19.30
CA LEU A 146 -3.01 6.37 -18.08
C LEU A 146 -3.98 6.22 -16.90
N PHE A 147 -4.86 7.20 -16.70
CA PHE A 147 -5.86 7.18 -15.62
C PHE A 147 -6.85 6.04 -15.77
N LEU A 148 -7.36 5.79 -16.99
CA LEU A 148 -8.26 4.66 -17.27
C LEU A 148 -7.55 3.33 -17.04
N SER A 149 -6.30 3.19 -17.49
CA SER A 149 -5.52 1.96 -17.28
C SER A 149 -5.30 1.68 -15.80
N ASP A 150 -5.05 2.72 -15.00
CA ASP A 150 -4.86 2.61 -13.55
C ASP A 150 -6.15 2.17 -12.83
N ILE A 151 -7.29 2.78 -13.18
CA ILE A 151 -8.60 2.40 -12.62
C ILE A 151 -8.97 0.97 -13.02
N CYS A 152 -8.81 0.61 -14.29
CA CYS A 152 -9.10 -0.74 -14.78
C CYS A 152 -8.24 -1.78 -14.05
N PHE A 153 -6.96 -1.48 -13.88
CA PHE A 153 -6.04 -2.34 -13.15
C PHE A 153 -6.45 -2.48 -11.68
N THR A 154 -6.69 -1.36 -10.99
CA THR A 154 -7.07 -1.34 -9.57
C THR A 154 -8.37 -2.10 -9.35
N THR A 155 -9.35 -1.89 -10.22
CA THR A 155 -10.63 -2.60 -10.20
C THR A 155 -10.45 -4.10 -10.42
N PHE A 156 -9.65 -4.50 -11.41
CA PHE A 156 -9.31 -5.90 -11.66
C PHE A 156 -8.65 -6.55 -10.43
N HIS A 157 -7.71 -5.85 -9.79
CA HIS A 157 -7.03 -6.32 -8.60
C HIS A 157 -7.99 -6.48 -7.41
N VAL A 158 -8.89 -5.52 -7.19
CA VAL A 158 -9.87 -5.58 -6.10
C VAL A 158 -10.88 -6.71 -6.32
N LEU A 159 -11.41 -6.85 -7.55
CA LEU A 159 -12.44 -7.84 -7.87
C LEU A 159 -11.91 -9.28 -7.86
N ILE A 160 -10.69 -9.52 -8.37
CA ILE A 160 -10.17 -10.87 -8.57
C ILE A 160 -9.26 -11.32 -7.43
N ASN A 161 -8.45 -10.41 -6.87
CA ASN A 161 -7.50 -10.75 -5.79
C ASN A 161 -8.05 -10.44 -4.38
N HIS A 162 -9.33 -10.05 -4.28
CA HIS A 162 -10.05 -9.75 -3.04
C HIS A 162 -9.30 -8.76 -2.11
N ASN A 163 -8.51 -7.86 -2.68
CA ASN A 163 -7.67 -6.90 -1.94
C ASN A 163 -6.82 -7.56 -0.84
N THR A 164 -6.43 -8.83 -1.01
CA THR A 164 -5.87 -9.62 0.09
C THR A 164 -4.43 -9.24 0.39
N ASN A 165 -3.58 -9.00 -0.63
CA ASN A 165 -2.20 -8.50 -0.49
C ASN A 165 -1.66 -8.02 -1.86
N PRO A 166 -1.13 -6.80 -2.04
CA PRO A 166 -1.10 -5.67 -1.09
C PRO A 166 -2.48 -5.00 -0.95
N ARG A 167 -2.78 -4.47 0.24
CA ARG A 167 -4.01 -3.72 0.49
C ARG A 167 -3.91 -2.33 -0.14
N ILE A 168 -4.85 -2.00 -1.00
CA ILE A 168 -4.95 -0.69 -1.63
C ILE A 168 -5.86 0.19 -0.75
N CYS A 169 -5.30 1.26 -0.19
CA CYS A 169 -6.05 2.23 0.61
C CYS A 169 -6.55 3.37 -0.30
N LEU A 170 -7.80 3.25 -0.75
CA LEU A 170 -8.44 4.26 -1.62
C LEU A 170 -8.46 5.65 -0.97
N GLU A 171 -8.70 5.73 0.34
CA GLU A 171 -8.71 6.98 1.09
C GLU A 171 -7.38 7.74 0.98
N ALA A 172 -6.26 7.02 1.04
CA ALA A 172 -4.93 7.60 0.87
C ALA A 172 -4.76 8.19 -0.53
N HIS A 173 -5.27 7.51 -1.55
CA HIS A 173 -5.20 7.93 -2.94
C HIS A 173 -6.05 9.17 -3.20
N VAL A 174 -7.28 9.19 -2.68
CA VAL A 174 -8.18 10.34 -2.81
C VAL A 174 -7.60 11.57 -2.12
N ALA A 175 -7.11 11.42 -0.89
CA ALA A 175 -6.48 12.53 -0.16
C ALA A 175 -5.20 13.04 -0.84
N GLY A 176 -4.39 12.13 -1.41
CA GLY A 176 -3.22 12.49 -2.21
C GLY A 176 -3.60 13.25 -3.48
N ALA A 177 -4.59 12.75 -4.23
CA ALA A 177 -5.10 13.40 -5.45
C ALA A 177 -5.63 14.81 -5.16
N MET A 178 -6.43 14.98 -4.11
CA MET A 178 -6.96 16.28 -3.70
C MET A 178 -5.83 17.26 -3.33
N ALA A 179 -4.85 16.81 -2.54
CA ALA A 179 -3.70 17.64 -2.19
C ALA A 179 -2.90 18.04 -3.43
N GLY A 180 -2.66 17.11 -4.36
CA GLY A 180 -1.96 17.40 -5.62
C GLY A 180 -2.70 18.38 -6.53
N LEU A 181 -4.02 18.29 -6.60
CA LEU A 181 -4.86 19.24 -7.35
C LEU A 181 -4.70 20.66 -6.81
N ILE A 182 -4.85 20.82 -5.49
CA ILE A 182 -4.79 22.12 -4.82
C ILE A 182 -3.37 22.70 -4.93
N MET A 183 -2.36 21.91 -4.55
CA MET A 183 -0.98 22.37 -4.58
C MET A 183 -0.50 22.66 -6.00
N GLY A 184 -0.99 21.95 -7.02
CA GLY A 184 -0.68 22.24 -8.41
C GLY A 184 -1.14 23.63 -8.85
N PHE A 185 -2.30 24.12 -8.38
CA PHE A 185 -2.74 25.50 -8.66
C PHE A 185 -1.83 26.54 -8.00
N VAL A 186 -1.40 26.26 -6.77
CA VAL A 186 -0.57 27.15 -5.94
C VAL A 186 0.88 27.20 -6.44
N ILE A 187 1.47 26.06 -6.76
CA ILE A 187 2.92 25.93 -7.00
C ILE A 187 3.30 26.15 -8.47
N TYR A 188 2.52 25.67 -9.44
CA TYR A 188 2.91 25.75 -10.84
C TYR A 188 2.82 27.17 -11.38
N ASN A 189 3.77 27.56 -12.22
CA ASN A 189 3.77 28.89 -12.84
C ASN A 189 3.10 28.86 -14.21
N THR A 190 2.54 30.00 -14.60
CA THR A 190 2.07 30.23 -15.97
C THR A 190 3.28 30.41 -16.89
N LEU A 191 3.36 29.61 -17.94
CA LEU A 191 4.38 29.66 -18.98
C LEU A 191 3.97 30.76 -19.98
N THR A 192 4.69 31.88 -19.97
CA THR A 192 4.55 32.92 -20.99
C THR A 192 5.37 32.53 -22.21
N LYS A 193 4.72 32.39 -23.37
CA LYS A 193 5.41 32.16 -24.64
C LYS A 193 6.13 33.47 -25.00
N SER A 194 7.43 33.57 -24.71
CA SER A 194 8.22 34.71 -25.18
C SER A 194 8.27 34.61 -26.70
N SER A 195 7.55 35.50 -27.39
CA SER A 195 7.63 35.66 -28.83
C SER A 195 9.09 35.91 -29.19
N LYS A 196 9.76 34.91 -29.77
CA LYS A 196 11.01 35.13 -30.49
C LYS A 196 10.65 36.04 -31.66
N ARG A 197 11.03 37.32 -31.54
CA ARG A 197 11.26 38.20 -32.69
C ARG A 197 12.44 37.68 -33.49
#